data_AF-A0A537XUA7-F1
#
_entry.id   AF-A0A537XUA7-F1
#
_cell.length_a   1.000
_cell.length_b   1.000
_cell.length_c   1.000
_cell.angle_alpha   90.00
_cell.angle_beta   90.00
_cell.angle_gamma   90.00
#
_symmetry.space_group_name_H-M   'P 1'
#
loop_
_entity.id
_entity.type
_entity.pdbx_description
1 polymer ?
#
loop_
_entity_poly.entity_id
_entity_poly.type
_entity_poly.pdbx_seq_one_letter_code
_entity_poly.pdbx_strand_id
1 'polypeptide(L)'
;HPGSYRPDSTKSAEWNRGAYLVEGLAHCGACHTPRNALGAERASASFAGGDVDNWQAYPINAQSPSPVPWDAEALFSYLRDGWHPDHGTARGPMAQVVSNLSSVPSSDVRAIAVYMADVLGTPTPDRKRQGEAALAQAKSGAAAAPQANAVGASIYAAACASCHEGGRPPPYGGINLGLSTAIASPDPRNLANIVLSGVRPVEGERSPIMPGFADSMSDTQIAALLNFLRTRFGNQAPWSGVEKTVEDARRTQTVFLQTSAGPRNAPADASQRDKP
;
A
#
# COMPACT_ATOMS: atom_id res chain seq x y z
N HIS A 1 -12.21 -24.25 -17.51
CA HIS A 1 -12.66 -23.83 -16.16
C HIS A 1 -11.67 -24.37 -15.15
N PRO A 2 -11.01 -23.55 -14.32
CA PRO A 2 -10.32 -24.10 -13.14
C PRO A 2 -11.40 -24.77 -12.26
N GLY A 3 -11.09 -25.94 -11.72
CA GLY A 3 -12.06 -26.85 -11.11
C GLY A 3 -12.85 -26.21 -9.97
N SER A 4 -14.08 -26.68 -9.77
CA SER A 4 -14.92 -26.29 -8.64
C SER A 4 -14.11 -26.39 -7.34
N TYR A 5 -14.01 -25.28 -6.61
CA TYR A 5 -13.41 -25.25 -5.28
C TYR A 5 -13.95 -26.39 -4.41
N ARG A 6 -13.06 -27.14 -3.78
CA ARG A 6 -13.42 -28.22 -2.85
C ARG A 6 -13.16 -27.73 -1.43
N PRO A 7 -14.21 -27.60 -0.59
CA PRO A 7 -14.03 -27.22 0.80
C PRO A 7 -13.11 -28.19 1.54
N ASP A 8 -12.25 -27.65 2.40
CA ASP A 8 -11.44 -28.38 3.36
C ASP A 8 -12.27 -28.65 4.63
N SER A 9 -12.52 -29.92 4.92
CA SER A 9 -13.30 -30.36 6.08
C SER A 9 -12.64 -30.09 7.43
N THR A 10 -11.34 -29.77 7.45
CA THR A 10 -10.60 -29.42 8.66
C THR A 10 -10.69 -27.93 9.00
N LYS A 11 -11.23 -27.12 8.09
CA LYS A 11 -11.35 -25.67 8.22
C LYS A 11 -12.79 -25.24 8.47
N SER A 12 -12.98 -24.03 9.00
CA SER A 12 -14.31 -23.48 9.26
C SER A 12 -15.05 -23.17 7.95
N ALA A 13 -16.38 -23.04 8.03
CA ALA A 13 -17.18 -22.61 6.88
C ALA A 13 -16.77 -21.22 6.37
N GLU A 14 -16.43 -20.30 7.29
CA GLU A 14 -15.94 -18.96 6.97
C GLU A 14 -14.60 -19.01 6.23
N TRP A 15 -13.65 -19.84 6.69
CA TRP A 15 -12.37 -20.02 5.99
C TRP A 15 -12.58 -20.59 4.59
N ASN A 16 -13.43 -21.60 4.44
CA ASN A 16 -13.73 -22.20 3.14
C ASN A 16 -14.42 -21.21 2.19
N ARG A 17 -15.29 -20.35 2.72
CA ARG A 17 -15.87 -19.23 1.96
C ARG A 17 -14.79 -18.26 1.49
N GLY A 18 -13.83 -17.92 2.35
CA GLY A 18 -12.71 -17.05 2.01
C GLY A 18 -11.82 -17.63 0.92
N ALA A 19 -11.45 -18.90 1.06
CA ALA A 19 -10.66 -19.62 0.07
C ALA A 19 -11.37 -19.66 -1.30
N TYR A 20 -12.68 -19.95 -1.32
CA TYR A 20 -13.48 -19.90 -2.54
C TYR A 20 -13.47 -18.51 -3.18
N LEU A 21 -13.63 -17.46 -2.37
CA LEU A 21 -13.61 -16.08 -2.85
C LEU A 21 -12.24 -15.70 -3.41
N VAL A 22 -11.15 -16.01 -2.71
CA VAL A 22 -9.79 -15.62 -3.10
C VAL A 22 -9.29 -16.38 -4.33
N GLU A 23 -9.42 -17.71 -4.30
CA GLU A 23 -8.90 -18.58 -5.36
C GLU A 23 -9.81 -18.63 -6.60
N GLY A 24 -11.11 -18.31 -6.43
CA GLY A 24 -12.10 -18.39 -7.50
C GLY A 24 -12.51 -17.04 -8.10
N LEU A 25 -12.81 -16.03 -7.28
CA LEU A 25 -13.49 -14.80 -7.74
C LEU A 25 -12.63 -13.54 -7.63
N ALA A 26 -11.87 -13.39 -6.55
CA ALA A 26 -11.10 -12.18 -6.24
C ALA A 26 -9.68 -12.18 -6.82
N HIS A 27 -9.20 -13.34 -7.30
CA HIS A 27 -7.94 -13.50 -8.04
C HIS A 27 -6.74 -12.79 -7.38
N CYS A 28 -6.63 -12.81 -6.04
CA CYS A 28 -5.55 -12.12 -5.34
C CYS A 28 -4.16 -12.60 -5.81
N GLY A 29 -4.06 -13.88 -6.18
CA GLY A 29 -2.86 -14.48 -6.77
C GLY A 29 -2.46 -13.86 -8.11
N ALA A 30 -3.39 -13.28 -8.88
CA ALA A 30 -3.08 -12.71 -10.18
C ALA A 30 -2.09 -11.55 -10.12
N CYS A 31 -2.13 -10.79 -9.02
CA CYS A 31 -1.21 -9.68 -8.74
C CYS A 31 -0.10 -10.10 -7.77
N HIS A 32 -0.42 -10.92 -6.78
CA HIS A 32 0.48 -11.25 -5.67
C HIS A 32 1.28 -12.55 -5.88
N THR A 33 1.22 -13.19 -7.04
CA THR A 33 2.04 -14.36 -7.37
C THR A 33 2.93 -14.04 -8.57
N PRO A 34 4.25 -14.32 -8.51
CA PRO A 34 5.15 -14.03 -9.61
C PRO A 34 4.84 -14.91 -10.82
N ARG A 35 5.03 -14.37 -12.02
CA ARG A 35 4.78 -15.07 -13.29
C ARG A 35 6.07 -15.61 -13.90
N ASN A 36 5.97 -16.70 -14.67
CA ASN A 36 7.08 -17.21 -15.48
C ASN A 36 7.17 -16.47 -16.83
N ALA A 37 8.15 -16.81 -17.67
CA ALA A 37 8.37 -16.16 -18.97
C ALA A 37 7.18 -16.27 -19.94
N LEU A 38 6.27 -17.23 -19.72
CA LEU A 38 5.05 -17.41 -20.51
C LEU A 38 3.85 -16.64 -19.93
N GLY A 39 4.06 -15.88 -18.85
CA GLY A 39 3.02 -15.13 -18.15
C GLY A 39 2.15 -15.95 -17.20
N ALA A 40 2.44 -17.24 -17.01
CA ALA A 40 1.68 -18.09 -16.08
C ALA A 40 2.18 -17.95 -14.63
N GLU A 41 1.26 -18.03 -13.67
CA GLU A 41 1.58 -17.93 -12.24
C GLU A 41 2.48 -19.10 -11.79
N ARG A 42 3.48 -18.77 -10.97
CA ARG A 42 4.39 -19.75 -10.37
C ARG A 42 3.78 -20.28 -9.10
N ALA A 43 3.06 -21.40 -9.18
CA ALA A 43 2.37 -22.02 -8.04
C ALA A 43 3.29 -22.28 -6.83
N SER A 44 4.56 -22.63 -7.05
CA SER A 44 5.54 -22.84 -5.97
C SER A 44 5.95 -21.57 -5.22
N ALA A 45 5.59 -20.39 -5.75
CA ALA A 45 5.82 -19.08 -5.16
C ALA A 45 4.48 -18.35 -4.98
N SER A 46 3.39 -19.08 -4.73
CA SER A 46 2.06 -18.48 -4.53
C SER A 46 2.11 -17.39 -3.47
N PHE A 47 1.51 -16.24 -3.79
CA PHE A 47 1.42 -15.08 -2.90
C PHE A 47 2.78 -14.45 -2.50
N ALA A 48 3.88 -14.79 -3.18
CA ALA A 48 5.22 -14.25 -2.91
C ALA A 48 5.47 -12.83 -3.48
N GLY A 49 4.42 -12.15 -3.91
CA GLY A 49 4.45 -10.82 -4.50
C GLY A 49 4.46 -10.85 -6.04
N GLY A 50 4.44 -9.67 -6.63
CA GLY A 50 4.42 -9.48 -8.08
C GLY A 50 4.53 -8.02 -8.47
N ASP A 51 4.41 -7.77 -9.77
CA ASP A 51 4.50 -6.43 -10.36
C ASP A 51 3.20 -6.11 -11.10
N VAL A 52 2.61 -4.96 -10.83
CA VAL A 52 1.34 -4.50 -11.43
C VAL A 52 1.42 -3.00 -11.65
N ASP A 53 1.31 -2.54 -12.90
CA ASP A 53 1.25 -1.11 -13.26
C ASP A 53 2.36 -0.24 -12.64
N ASN A 54 3.61 -0.73 -12.63
CA ASN A 54 4.77 -0.09 -11.99
C ASN A 54 4.68 0.03 -10.45
N TRP A 55 3.74 -0.69 -9.83
CA TRP A 55 3.71 -0.97 -8.41
C TRP A 55 4.22 -2.37 -8.14
N GLN A 56 4.77 -2.55 -6.94
CA GLN A 56 5.04 -3.87 -6.38
C GLN A 56 3.80 -4.32 -5.61
N ALA A 57 3.20 -5.42 -6.03
CA ALA A 57 2.29 -6.19 -5.20
C ALA A 57 3.14 -6.93 -4.15
N TYR A 58 3.00 -6.54 -2.87
CA TYR A 58 3.81 -7.14 -1.81
C TYR A 58 3.52 -8.64 -1.64
N PRO A 59 4.47 -9.43 -1.15
CA PRO A 59 4.17 -10.78 -0.65
C PRO A 59 3.04 -10.72 0.40
N ILE A 60 2.02 -11.54 0.20
CA ILE A 60 0.88 -11.74 1.13
C ILE A 60 0.89 -13.17 1.69
N ASN A 61 2.10 -13.70 1.87
CA ASN A 61 2.41 -14.94 2.58
C ASN A 61 3.41 -14.62 3.71
N ALA A 62 4.02 -15.65 4.30
CA ALA A 62 5.01 -15.50 5.38
C ALA A 62 6.22 -14.59 5.06
N GLN A 63 6.45 -14.22 3.79
CA GLN A 63 7.52 -13.31 3.34
C GLN A 63 7.09 -11.83 3.34
N SER A 64 5.91 -11.48 3.87
CA SER A 64 5.41 -10.11 3.90
C SER A 64 6.42 -9.14 4.55
N PRO A 65 6.77 -8.01 3.88
CA PRO A 65 7.72 -7.04 4.41
C PRO A 65 7.08 -6.06 5.42
N SER A 66 5.80 -6.22 5.76
CA SER A 66 5.13 -5.31 6.69
C SER A 66 5.85 -5.32 8.05
N PRO A 67 6.10 -4.16 8.70
CA PRO A 67 6.73 -4.09 10.02
C PRO A 67 5.93 -4.76 11.14
N VAL A 68 4.60 -4.76 11.02
CA VAL A 68 3.68 -5.45 11.94
C VAL A 68 3.09 -6.66 11.21
N PRO A 69 3.04 -7.86 11.83
CA PRO A 69 2.38 -9.01 11.21
C PRO A 69 0.89 -8.73 11.03
N TRP A 70 0.36 -9.14 9.89
CA TRP A 70 -1.07 -9.06 9.63
C TRP A 70 -1.83 -10.13 10.40
N ASP A 71 -3.00 -9.78 10.91
CA ASP A 71 -4.00 -10.72 11.40
C ASP A 71 -5.34 -10.54 10.66
N ALA A 72 -6.31 -11.41 10.96
CA ALA A 72 -7.60 -11.39 10.28
C ALA A 72 -8.40 -10.10 10.52
N GLU A 73 -8.25 -9.46 11.68
CA GLU A 73 -9.04 -8.25 11.99
C GLU A 73 -8.41 -7.01 11.33
N ALA A 74 -7.08 -6.92 11.33
CA ALA A 74 -6.34 -5.91 10.62
C ALA A 74 -6.57 -6.00 9.11
N LEU A 75 -6.57 -7.21 8.54
CA LEU A 75 -6.93 -7.46 7.14
C LEU A 75 -8.37 -7.09 6.84
N PHE A 76 -9.32 -7.48 7.71
CA PHE A 76 -10.73 -7.13 7.53
C PHE A 76 -10.91 -5.61 7.47
N SER A 77 -10.36 -4.89 8.44
CA SER A 77 -10.43 -3.42 8.51
C SER A 77 -9.79 -2.78 7.28
N TYR A 78 -8.58 -3.22 6.91
CA TYR A 78 -7.88 -2.70 5.74
C TYR A 78 -8.66 -2.94 4.43
N LEU A 79 -9.19 -4.15 4.22
CA LEU A 79 -9.94 -4.52 3.01
C LEU A 79 -11.34 -3.90 2.97
N ARG A 80 -11.91 -3.54 4.12
CA ARG A 80 -13.23 -2.91 4.22
C ARG A 80 -13.16 -1.39 4.06
N ASP A 81 -12.20 -0.77 4.73
CA ASP A 81 -12.14 0.68 4.92
C ASP A 81 -11.03 1.33 4.07
N GLY A 82 -10.16 0.54 3.45
CA GLY A 82 -9.02 1.04 2.68
C GLY A 82 -7.84 1.45 3.53
N TRP A 83 -7.90 1.29 4.86
CA TRP A 83 -6.81 1.66 5.74
C TRP A 83 -6.82 0.88 7.07
N HIS A 84 -5.66 0.86 7.73
CA HIS A 84 -5.47 0.35 9.09
C HIS A 84 -4.37 1.17 9.78
N PRO A 85 -4.48 1.49 11.09
CA PRO A 85 -3.47 2.30 11.79
C PRO A 85 -2.04 1.75 11.68
N ASP A 86 -1.89 0.42 11.70
CA ASP A 86 -0.58 -0.24 11.70
C ASP A 86 -0.09 -0.65 10.30
N HIS A 87 -0.95 -0.56 9.28
CA HIS A 87 -0.59 -0.99 7.92
C HIS A 87 -0.78 0.11 6.86
N GLY A 88 -1.19 1.30 7.29
CA GLY A 88 -1.39 2.45 6.40
C GLY A 88 -2.65 2.32 5.56
N THR A 89 -2.64 2.91 4.37
CA THR A 89 -3.81 2.99 3.48
C THR A 89 -3.50 2.35 2.14
N ALA A 90 -4.49 1.77 1.48
CA ALA A 90 -4.39 1.17 0.15
C ALA A 90 -3.99 2.19 -0.92
N ARG A 91 -3.10 1.80 -1.83
CA ARG A 91 -2.53 2.66 -2.89
C ARG A 91 -2.36 1.89 -4.18
N GLY A 92 -2.16 2.62 -5.27
CA GLY A 92 -2.00 2.03 -6.60
C GLY A 92 -3.18 1.11 -6.96
N PRO A 93 -2.93 -0.01 -7.63
CA PRO A 93 -3.96 -0.99 -7.98
C PRO A 93 -4.78 -1.49 -6.79
N MET A 94 -4.17 -1.61 -5.60
CA MET A 94 -4.87 -2.11 -4.41
C MET A 94 -5.94 -1.15 -3.89
N ALA A 95 -5.82 0.17 -4.16
CA ALA A 95 -6.85 1.13 -3.78
C ALA A 95 -8.20 0.83 -4.48
N GLN A 96 -8.16 0.42 -5.76
CA GLN A 96 -9.36 0.03 -6.49
C GLN A 96 -9.93 -1.30 -5.97
N VAL A 97 -9.07 -2.27 -5.65
CA VAL A 97 -9.50 -3.55 -5.07
C VAL A 97 -10.24 -3.33 -3.75
N VAL A 98 -9.68 -2.53 -2.85
CA VAL A 98 -10.35 -2.20 -1.59
C VAL A 98 -11.63 -1.39 -1.82
N SER A 99 -11.62 -0.41 -2.72
CA SER A 99 -12.83 0.34 -3.06
C SER A 99 -13.97 -0.59 -3.50
N ASN A 100 -13.68 -1.59 -4.35
CA ASN A 100 -14.65 -2.60 -4.76
C ASN A 100 -15.10 -3.46 -3.58
N LEU A 101 -14.17 -3.93 -2.74
CA LEU A 101 -14.48 -4.77 -1.57
C LEU A 101 -15.29 -4.03 -0.50
N SER A 102 -15.18 -2.70 -0.40
CA SER A 102 -15.95 -1.90 0.55
C SER A 102 -17.47 -1.98 0.31
N SER A 103 -17.88 -2.31 -0.93
CA SER A 103 -19.27 -2.43 -1.36
C SER A 103 -19.86 -3.84 -1.26
N VAL A 104 -19.03 -4.87 -1.02
CA VAL A 104 -19.49 -6.26 -0.88
C VAL A 104 -19.95 -6.55 0.57
N PRO A 105 -20.71 -7.63 0.83
CA PRO A 105 -21.13 -7.98 2.18
C PRO A 105 -19.94 -8.12 3.15
N SER A 106 -20.04 -7.54 4.36
CA SER A 106 -18.97 -7.62 5.37
C SER A 106 -18.54 -9.06 5.69
N SER A 107 -19.48 -10.02 5.61
CA SER A 107 -19.19 -11.43 5.83
C SER A 107 -18.22 -12.02 4.79
N ASP A 108 -18.30 -11.55 3.55
CA ASP A 108 -17.39 -12.00 2.48
C ASP A 108 -16.00 -11.37 2.66
N VAL A 109 -15.92 -10.09 3.04
CA VAL A 109 -14.64 -9.44 3.37
C VAL A 109 -13.98 -10.12 4.57
N ARG A 110 -14.77 -10.47 5.60
CA ARG A 110 -14.26 -11.18 6.78
C ARG A 110 -13.78 -12.59 6.42
N ALA A 111 -14.52 -13.32 5.59
CA ALA A 111 -14.11 -14.62 5.09
C ALA A 111 -12.77 -14.54 4.32
N ILE A 112 -12.62 -13.56 3.41
CA ILE A 112 -11.36 -13.28 2.71
C ILE A 112 -10.24 -13.02 3.72
N ALA A 113 -10.48 -12.16 4.71
CA ALA A 113 -9.48 -11.82 5.72
C ALA A 113 -9.05 -13.03 6.57
N VAL A 114 -9.98 -13.90 6.98
CA VAL A 114 -9.71 -15.14 7.72
C VAL A 114 -8.86 -16.10 6.88
N TYR A 115 -9.20 -16.28 5.61
CA TYR A 115 -8.41 -17.12 4.72
C TYR A 115 -7.00 -16.57 4.50
N MET A 116 -6.88 -15.27 4.21
CA MET A 116 -5.58 -14.64 3.96
C MET A 116 -4.69 -14.61 5.20
N ALA A 117 -5.26 -14.45 6.40
CA ALA A 117 -4.50 -14.57 7.65
C ALA A 117 -3.88 -15.96 7.81
N ASP A 118 -4.58 -17.02 7.40
CA ASP A 118 -4.05 -18.39 7.40
C ASP A 118 -2.97 -18.58 6.33
N VAL A 119 -3.12 -17.98 5.14
CA VAL A 119 -2.09 -17.97 4.07
C VAL A 119 -0.81 -17.25 4.49
N LEU A 120 -0.95 -16.13 5.20
CA LEU A 120 0.18 -15.42 5.83
C LEU A 120 0.86 -16.28 6.90
N GLY A 121 0.10 -17.16 7.55
CA GLY A 121 0.55 -18.10 8.54
C GLY A 121 0.78 -17.47 9.91
N THR A 122 0.97 -18.32 10.92
CA THR A 122 1.29 -17.86 12.28
C THR A 122 2.69 -17.23 12.30
N PRO A 123 2.83 -15.95 12.71
CA PRO A 123 4.13 -15.31 12.80
C PRO A 123 5.06 -16.05 13.76
N THR A 124 6.34 -16.18 13.41
CA THR A 124 7.34 -16.75 14.31
C THR A 124 7.48 -15.89 15.58
N PRO A 125 7.94 -16.45 16.71
CA PRO A 125 8.16 -15.66 17.93
C PRO A 125 9.05 -14.44 17.71
N ASP A 126 10.09 -14.56 16.87
CA ASP A 126 10.99 -13.47 16.53
C ASP A 126 10.28 -12.38 15.73
N ARG A 127 9.49 -12.78 14.73
CA ARG A 127 8.71 -11.85 13.93
C ARG A 127 7.68 -11.11 14.78
N LYS A 128 7.02 -11.80 15.72
CA LYS A 128 6.11 -11.18 16.68
C LYS A 128 6.81 -10.12 17.54
N ARG A 129 7.97 -10.46 18.14
CA ARG A 129 8.76 -9.50 18.93
C ARG A 129 9.19 -8.28 18.12
N GLN A 130 9.58 -8.46 16.86
CA GLN A 130 9.91 -7.35 15.96
C GLN A 130 8.71 -6.43 15.69
N GLY A 131 7.51 -6.99 15.49
CA GLY A 131 6.29 -6.22 15.31
C GLY A 131 5.92 -5.42 16.56
N GLU A 132 6.00 -6.04 17.73
CA GLU A 132 5.78 -5.38 19.02
C GLU A 132 6.78 -4.24 19.26
N ALA A 133 8.06 -4.44 18.91
CA ALA A 133 9.08 -3.40 18.99
C ALA A 133 8.79 -2.23 18.03
N ALA A 134 8.37 -2.50 16.79
CA ALA A 134 7.98 -1.47 15.83
C ALA A 134 6.79 -0.64 16.33
N LEU A 135 5.77 -1.30 16.91
CA LEU A 135 4.62 -0.64 17.53
C LEU A 135 5.02 0.21 18.74
N ALA A 136 5.93 -0.27 19.58
CA ALA A 136 6.43 0.49 20.73
C ALA A 136 7.20 1.74 20.28
N GLN A 137 8.06 1.62 19.26
CA GLN A 137 8.80 2.74 18.68
C GLN A 137 7.87 3.75 18.00
N ALA A 138 6.85 3.27 17.28
CA ALA A 138 5.83 4.12 16.66
C ALA A 138 5.10 4.98 17.70
N LYS A 139 4.84 4.44 18.90
CA LYS A 139 4.19 5.15 20.01
C LYS A 139 5.10 6.14 20.74
N SER A 140 6.41 5.87 20.81
CA SER A 140 7.35 6.74 21.53
C SER A 140 7.80 7.97 20.73
N GLY A 141 7.54 8.00 19.41
CA GLY A 141 7.89 9.12 18.53
C GLY A 141 9.41 9.33 18.35
N ALA A 142 10.24 8.45 18.90
CA ALA A 142 11.67 8.67 19.06
C ALA A 142 12.48 7.71 18.18
N ALA A 143 12.85 8.19 16.99
CA ALA A 143 14.05 7.73 16.30
C ALA A 143 14.88 8.95 15.92
N ALA A 144 16.05 9.10 16.56
CA ALA A 144 17.03 10.08 16.15
C ALA A 144 17.53 9.71 14.75
N ALA A 145 17.40 10.63 13.80
CA ALA A 145 17.90 10.40 12.45
C ALA A 145 19.44 10.43 12.45
N PRO A 146 20.13 9.49 11.78
CA PRO A 146 21.54 9.65 11.48
C PRO A 146 21.77 10.92 10.64
N GLN A 147 22.84 11.67 10.95
CA GLN A 147 23.19 12.93 10.26
C GLN A 147 23.49 12.78 8.75
N ALA A 148 23.55 11.56 8.23
CA ALA A 148 24.05 11.22 6.89
C ALA A 148 23.17 11.64 5.70
N ASN A 149 22.05 12.34 5.91
CA ASN A 149 21.18 12.79 4.81
C ASN A 149 20.48 14.13 5.12
N ALA A 150 21.28 15.20 5.25
CA ALA A 150 20.80 16.53 5.63
C ALA A 150 19.74 17.10 4.67
N VAL A 151 19.85 16.80 3.37
CA VAL A 151 18.87 17.25 2.36
C VAL A 151 17.52 16.57 2.59
N GLY A 152 17.49 15.23 2.64
CA GLY A 152 16.25 14.48 2.90
C GLY A 152 15.62 14.84 4.24
N ALA A 153 16.44 15.06 5.27
CA ALA A 153 15.99 15.51 6.59
C ALA A 153 15.32 16.89 6.53
N SER A 154 15.91 17.84 5.80
CA SER A 154 15.37 19.19 5.65
C SER A 154 14.05 19.19 4.87
N ILE A 155 13.97 18.41 3.79
CA ILE A 155 12.73 18.24 3.02
C ILE A 155 11.63 17.68 3.91
N TYR A 156 11.93 16.60 4.65
CA TYR A 156 10.97 15.96 5.54
C TYR A 156 10.45 16.92 6.62
N ALA A 157 11.36 17.65 7.27
CA ALA A 157 11.00 18.62 8.30
C ALA A 157 10.06 19.71 7.77
N ALA A 158 10.30 20.19 6.54
CA ALA A 158 9.52 21.25 5.92
C ALA A 158 8.16 20.76 5.36
N ALA A 159 8.10 19.57 4.78
CA ALA A 159 6.97 19.13 3.95
C ALA A 159 6.13 17.99 4.56
N CYS A 160 6.67 17.20 5.47
CA CYS A 160 6.05 15.93 5.89
C CYS A 160 5.79 15.86 7.40
N ALA A 161 6.70 16.38 8.22
CA ALA A 161 6.71 16.19 9.67
C ALA A 161 5.43 16.66 10.37
N SER A 162 4.86 17.80 9.94
CA SER A 162 3.64 18.37 10.55
C SER A 162 2.44 17.42 10.49
N CYS A 163 2.36 16.56 9.47
CA CYS A 163 1.29 15.60 9.31
C CYS A 163 1.65 14.23 9.91
N HIS A 164 2.86 13.72 9.62
CA HIS A 164 3.28 12.37 10.01
C HIS A 164 3.79 12.24 11.45
N GLU A 165 4.19 13.35 12.07
CA GLU A 165 4.57 13.43 13.49
C GLU A 165 3.65 14.36 14.30
N GLY A 166 2.62 14.94 13.67
CA GLY A 166 1.70 15.89 14.31
C GLY A 166 0.66 15.27 15.25
N GLY A 167 0.57 13.93 15.34
CA GLY A 167 -0.29 13.22 16.29
C GLY A 167 -1.80 13.31 16.03
N ARG A 168 -2.23 13.91 14.91
CA ARG A 168 -3.64 13.97 14.52
C ARG A 168 -4.15 12.54 14.23
N PRO A 169 -5.35 12.15 14.69
CA PRO A 169 -5.86 10.81 14.38
C PRO A 169 -6.23 10.67 12.90
N PRO A 170 -6.16 9.44 12.36
CA PRO A 170 -6.76 9.12 11.06
C PRO A 170 -8.25 9.51 10.99
N PRO A 171 -8.78 9.83 9.80
CA PRO A 171 -8.08 9.85 8.52
C PRO A 171 -7.27 11.14 8.28
N TYR A 172 -7.29 12.11 9.18
CA TYR A 172 -6.75 13.46 8.92
C TYR A 172 -5.28 13.65 9.31
N GLY A 173 -4.70 12.73 10.08
CA GLY A 173 -3.27 12.69 10.36
C GLY A 173 -2.51 11.86 9.35
N GLY A 174 -1.20 12.10 9.30
CA GLY A 174 -0.29 11.21 8.58
C GLY A 174 -0.23 9.84 9.26
N ILE A 175 -0.02 8.80 8.46
CA ILE A 175 0.26 7.46 8.99
C ILE A 175 1.61 7.47 9.73
N ASN A 176 1.78 6.54 10.68
CA ASN A 176 3.08 6.35 11.31
C ASN A 176 4.05 5.73 10.29
N LEU A 177 5.08 6.48 9.90
CA LEU A 177 6.02 6.06 8.87
C LEU A 177 6.91 4.88 9.32
N GLY A 178 7.10 4.66 10.62
CA GLY A 178 7.81 3.50 11.15
C GLY A 178 7.08 2.17 10.94
N LEU A 179 5.77 2.23 10.71
CA LEU A 179 4.93 1.05 10.43
C LEU A 179 4.67 0.86 8.93
N SER A 180 5.22 1.73 8.07
CA SER A 180 4.95 1.70 6.63
C SER A 180 5.66 0.55 5.93
N THR A 181 4.88 -0.36 5.35
CA THR A 181 5.39 -1.42 4.46
C THR A 181 6.16 -0.84 3.27
N ALA A 182 5.79 0.34 2.76
CA ALA A 182 6.51 0.98 1.65
C ALA A 182 7.91 1.47 2.03
N ILE A 183 8.13 1.79 3.31
CA ILE A 183 9.46 2.15 3.83
C ILE A 183 10.28 0.89 4.15
N ALA A 184 9.64 -0.14 4.70
CA ALA A 184 10.29 -1.40 5.06
C ALA A 184 10.62 -2.31 3.86
N SER A 185 9.92 -2.15 2.74
CA SER A 185 10.14 -2.96 1.53
C SER A 185 11.58 -2.82 1.01
N PRO A 186 12.20 -3.90 0.49
CA PRO A 186 13.49 -3.80 -0.20
C PRO A 186 13.41 -2.97 -1.49
N ASP A 187 12.22 -2.79 -2.07
CA ASP A 187 12.02 -2.01 -3.29
C ASP A 187 11.41 -0.63 -3.00
N PRO A 188 12.06 0.49 -3.41
CA PRO A 188 11.57 1.83 -3.13
C PRO A 188 10.37 2.27 -4.00
N ARG A 189 9.99 1.53 -5.05
CA ARG A 189 9.06 2.01 -6.07
C ARG A 189 7.70 2.42 -5.52
N ASN A 190 7.16 1.66 -4.56
CA ASN A 190 5.86 1.98 -3.99
C ASN A 190 5.93 3.28 -3.19
N LEU A 191 7.00 3.50 -2.43
CA LEU A 191 7.19 4.74 -1.70
C LEU A 191 7.39 5.93 -2.67
N ALA A 192 8.16 5.74 -3.74
CA ALA A 192 8.32 6.75 -4.80
C ALA A 192 6.97 7.13 -5.41
N ASN A 193 6.17 6.14 -5.84
CA ASN A 193 4.83 6.37 -6.39
C ASN A 193 3.91 7.10 -5.40
N ILE A 194 3.94 6.74 -4.12
CA ILE A 194 3.13 7.38 -3.07
C ILE A 194 3.52 8.85 -2.89
N VAL A 195 4.82 9.15 -2.77
CA VAL A 195 5.29 10.53 -2.57
C VAL A 195 5.03 11.40 -3.80
N LEU A 196 5.26 10.87 -5.00
CA LEU A 196 5.03 11.60 -6.24
C LEU A 196 3.54 11.90 -6.47
N SER A 197 2.67 10.89 -6.32
CA SER A 197 1.22 11.03 -6.60
C SER A 197 0.44 11.68 -5.46
N GLY A 198 0.91 11.54 -4.22
CA GLY A 198 0.12 11.88 -3.05
C GLY A 198 -1.04 10.92 -2.83
N VAL A 199 -2.00 11.39 -2.03
CA VAL A 199 -3.23 10.71 -1.67
C VAL A 199 -4.36 11.72 -1.83
N ARG A 200 -5.21 11.51 -2.82
CA ARG A 200 -6.31 12.43 -3.12
C ARG A 200 -7.51 12.13 -2.21
N PRO A 201 -8.29 13.16 -1.85
CA PRO A 201 -9.55 12.95 -1.14
C PRO A 201 -10.51 12.10 -1.99
N VAL A 202 -11.32 11.29 -1.31
CA VAL A 202 -12.51 10.66 -1.89
C VAL A 202 -13.66 11.65 -1.80
N GLU A 203 -14.33 11.91 -2.92
CA GLU A 203 -15.41 12.89 -2.98
C GLU A 203 -16.59 12.48 -2.07
N GLY A 204 -17.08 13.43 -1.28
CA GLY A 204 -18.21 13.20 -0.37
C GLY A 204 -17.88 12.42 0.91
N GLU A 205 -16.64 11.99 1.10
CA GLU A 205 -16.22 11.14 2.23
C GLU A 205 -15.10 11.75 3.07
N ARG A 206 -15.00 11.29 4.32
CA ARG A 206 -13.85 11.62 5.20
C ARG A 206 -12.72 10.64 4.90
N SER A 207 -11.71 11.04 4.13
CA SER A 207 -10.62 10.15 3.72
C SER A 207 -9.22 10.72 4.01
N PRO A 208 -8.17 9.88 4.03
CA PRO A 208 -6.79 10.35 4.11
C PRO A 208 -6.42 11.23 2.92
N ILE A 209 -5.62 12.28 3.18
CA ILE A 209 -5.13 13.20 2.16
C ILE A 209 -3.65 13.46 2.38
N MET A 210 -2.87 13.42 1.30
CA MET A 210 -1.46 13.77 1.27
C MET A 210 -1.19 14.47 -0.07
N PRO A 211 -0.53 15.64 -0.09
CA PRO A 211 -0.17 16.26 -1.37
C PRO A 211 0.78 15.35 -2.16
N GLY A 212 0.67 15.41 -3.50
CA GLY A 212 1.64 14.81 -4.39
C GLY A 212 2.79 15.79 -4.64
N PHE A 213 4.02 15.29 -4.66
CA PHE A 213 5.21 16.12 -4.75
C PHE A 213 5.89 16.12 -6.11
N ALA A 214 5.32 15.41 -7.10
CA ALA A 214 5.86 15.33 -8.45
C ALA A 214 6.22 16.73 -9.01
N ASP A 215 5.30 17.68 -9.04
CA ASP A 215 5.56 18.98 -9.67
C ASP A 215 6.43 19.94 -8.83
N SER A 216 6.65 19.61 -7.55
CA SER A 216 7.32 20.51 -6.60
C SER A 216 8.75 20.12 -6.24
N MET A 217 9.18 18.90 -6.58
CA MET A 217 10.47 18.36 -6.19
C MET A 217 11.14 17.62 -7.35
N SER A 218 12.47 17.78 -7.47
CA SER A 218 13.29 17.05 -8.44
C SER A 218 13.49 15.59 -8.02
N ASP A 219 13.92 14.76 -8.97
CA ASP A 219 14.12 13.32 -8.73
C ASP A 219 15.22 13.07 -7.68
N THR A 220 16.29 13.87 -7.70
CA THR A 220 17.34 13.87 -6.65
C THR A 220 16.80 14.25 -5.27
N GLN A 221 15.90 15.25 -5.18
CA GLN A 221 15.30 15.65 -3.91
C GLN A 221 14.39 14.55 -3.35
N ILE A 222 13.56 13.94 -4.19
CA ILE A 222 12.73 12.81 -3.81
C ILE A 222 13.60 11.62 -3.39
N ALA A 223 14.64 11.28 -4.15
CA ALA A 223 15.54 10.17 -3.80
C ALA A 223 16.24 10.39 -2.45
N ALA A 224 16.72 11.61 -2.19
CA ALA A 224 17.28 11.98 -0.88
C ALA A 224 16.24 11.83 0.24
N LEU A 225 15.01 12.29 0.03
CA LEU A 225 13.90 12.11 0.97
C LEU A 225 13.62 10.62 1.23
N LEU A 226 13.48 9.79 0.20
CA LEU A 226 13.17 8.37 0.35
C LEU A 226 14.24 7.65 1.18
N ASN A 227 15.53 7.89 0.88
CA ASN A 227 16.63 7.30 1.64
C ASN A 227 16.63 7.77 3.11
N PHE A 228 16.33 9.05 3.36
CA PHE A 228 16.17 9.55 4.72
C PHE A 228 15.02 8.84 5.45
N LEU A 229 13.86 8.69 4.81
CA LEU A 229 12.70 8.01 5.38
C LEU A 229 13.03 6.56 5.77
N ARG A 230 13.72 5.83 4.89
CA ARG A 230 14.16 4.46 5.16
C ARG A 230 15.11 4.35 6.33
N THR A 231 16.11 5.22 6.39
CA THR A 231 17.08 5.16 7.48
C THR A 231 16.48 5.60 8.81
N ARG A 232 15.68 6.67 8.83
CA ARG A 232 15.07 7.17 10.07
C ARG A 232 13.93 6.28 10.57
N PHE A 233 12.99 5.92 9.70
CA PHE A 233 11.75 5.24 10.10
C PHE A 233 11.80 3.72 9.88
N GLY A 234 12.53 3.26 8.87
CA GLY A 234 12.72 1.83 8.61
C GLY A 234 13.87 1.20 9.39
N ASN A 235 14.74 2.01 10.00
CA ASN A 235 16.02 1.55 10.60
C ASN A 235 16.84 0.67 9.64
N GLN A 236 16.83 1.03 8.36
CA GLN A 236 17.47 0.27 7.28
C GLN A 236 18.46 1.14 6.51
N ALA A 237 19.47 0.51 5.92
CA ALA A 237 20.40 1.19 5.04
C ALA A 237 19.65 1.84 3.85
N PRO A 238 20.14 2.98 3.33
CA PRO A 238 19.62 3.58 2.11
C PRO A 238 19.51 2.56 0.97
N TRP A 239 18.52 2.72 0.10
CA TRP A 239 18.43 1.95 -1.13
C TRP A 239 19.52 2.41 -2.12
N SER A 240 19.91 1.51 -3.03
CA SER A 240 20.72 1.86 -4.20
C SER A 240 19.82 2.25 -5.38
N GLY A 241 20.31 3.12 -6.27
CA GLY A 241 19.63 3.44 -7.54
C GLY A 241 18.26 4.13 -7.40
N VAL A 242 18.00 4.82 -6.29
CA VAL A 242 16.67 5.41 -6.01
C VAL A 242 16.28 6.46 -7.04
N GLU A 243 17.22 7.31 -7.49
CA GLU A 243 16.94 8.35 -8.50
C GLU A 243 16.33 7.75 -9.76
N LYS A 244 16.91 6.66 -10.28
CA LYS A 244 16.36 5.93 -11.44
C LYS A 244 14.93 5.43 -11.18
N THR A 245 14.67 4.92 -9.98
CA THR A 245 13.33 4.45 -9.60
C THR A 245 12.32 5.60 -9.58
N VAL A 246 12.73 6.78 -9.10
CA VAL A 246 11.89 7.98 -9.07
C VAL A 246 11.62 8.49 -10.50
N GLU A 247 12.63 8.52 -11.36
CA GLU A 247 12.49 8.87 -12.78
C GLU A 247 11.48 7.96 -13.49
N ASP A 248 11.57 6.65 -13.27
CA ASP A 248 10.66 5.68 -13.87
C ASP A 248 9.22 5.84 -13.35
N ALA A 249 9.05 6.00 -12.03
CA ALA A 249 7.77 6.29 -11.41
C ALA A 249 7.11 7.55 -12.00
N ARG A 250 7.88 8.64 -12.16
CA ARG A 250 7.40 9.89 -12.75
C ARG A 250 6.98 9.70 -14.21
N ARG A 251 7.77 8.99 -15.02
CA ARG A 251 7.43 8.68 -16.42
C ARG A 251 6.10 7.93 -16.51
N THR A 252 5.89 6.91 -15.68
CA THR A 252 4.64 6.15 -15.67
C THR A 252 3.44 7.00 -15.28
N GLN A 253 3.58 7.90 -14.30
CA GLN A 253 2.50 8.82 -13.91
C GLN A 253 2.12 9.79 -15.03
N THR A 254 3.11 10.36 -15.72
CA THR A 254 2.87 11.24 -16.86
C THR A 254 2.12 10.51 -17.98
N VAL A 255 2.53 9.28 -18.29
CA VAL A 255 1.84 8.46 -19.30
C VAL A 255 0.41 8.15 -18.86
N PHE A 256 0.19 7.79 -17.60
CA PHE A 256 -1.16 7.54 -17.06
C PHE A 256 -2.05 8.78 -17.15
N LEU A 257 -1.55 9.97 -16.81
CA LEU A 257 -2.31 11.23 -16.91
C LEU A 257 -2.61 11.63 -18.36
N GLN A 258 -1.73 11.29 -19.30
CA GLN A 258 -1.92 11.57 -20.73
C GLN A 258 -2.86 10.58 -21.43
N THR A 259 -2.88 9.31 -21.01
CA THR A 259 -3.72 8.25 -21.60
C THR A 259 -5.07 8.09 -20.90
N SER A 260 -5.16 8.51 -19.63
CA SER A 260 -6.42 8.69 -18.92
C SER A 260 -7.07 9.98 -19.40
N ALA A 261 -7.60 9.97 -20.64
CA ALA A 261 -8.49 11.02 -21.09
C ALA A 261 -9.55 11.24 -20.00
N GLY A 262 -9.59 12.45 -19.44
CA GLY A 262 -10.62 12.85 -18.48
C GLY A 262 -12.02 12.57 -19.05
N PRO A 263 -13.07 12.57 -18.21
CA PRO A 263 -14.42 12.24 -18.65
C PRO A 263 -14.75 13.01 -19.94
N ARG A 264 -14.89 12.26 -21.03
CA ARG A 264 -15.46 12.74 -22.29
C ARG A 264 -16.92 13.05 -22.00
N ASN A 265 -17.18 14.22 -21.39
CA ASN A 265 -18.46 14.92 -21.25
C ASN A 265 -18.27 16.12 -20.30
N ALA A 266 -17.37 17.04 -20.63
CA ALA A 266 -17.53 18.43 -20.21
C ALA A 266 -18.06 19.20 -21.42
N PRO A 267 -19.27 19.77 -21.38
CA PRO A 267 -19.76 20.55 -22.50
C PRO A 267 -18.83 21.75 -22.69
N ALA A 268 -18.31 21.88 -23.91
CA ALA A 268 -17.47 22.98 -24.34
C ALA A 268 -18.31 24.24 -24.59
N ASP A 269 -19.15 24.64 -23.63
CA ASP A 269 -19.78 25.96 -23.66
C ASP A 269 -20.35 26.33 -22.28
N ALA A 270 -19.83 27.40 -21.69
CA ALA A 270 -20.32 27.95 -20.43
C ALA A 270 -21.58 28.81 -20.61
N SER A 271 -22.11 28.96 -21.84
CA SER A 271 -23.23 29.86 -22.14
C SER A 271 -24.64 29.25 -22.03
N GLN A 272 -24.78 27.96 -21.69
CA GLN A 272 -26.12 27.32 -21.62
C GLN A 272 -26.66 27.08 -20.20
N ARG A 273 -25.97 27.54 -19.15
CA ARG A 273 -26.55 27.63 -17.81
C ARG A 273 -27.19 29.00 -17.65
N ASP A 274 -28.35 29.19 -18.26
CA ASP A 274 -29.41 30.11 -17.81
C ASP A 274 -30.42 30.28 -18.93
N LYS A 275 -31.50 29.51 -18.86
CA LYS A 275 -32.86 29.93 -19.22
C LYS A 275 -33.85 29.06 -18.45
N PRO A 276 -34.94 29.66 -17.94
CA PRO A 276 -35.80 29.08 -16.91
C PRO A 276 -36.58 27.85 -17.39
#